data_AF-A0A7S0HP51-F1
#
_entry.id   AF-A0A7S0HP51-F1
#
_cell.length_a   1.000
_cell.length_b   1.000
_cell.length_c   1.000
_cell.angle_alpha   90.00
_cell.angle_beta   90.00
_cell.angle_gamma   90.00
#
_symmetry.space_group_name_H-M   'P 1'
#
loop_
_entity.id
_entity.type
_entity.pdbx_description
1 polymer ?
#
loop_
_entity_poly.entity_id
_entity_poly.type
_entity_poly.pdbx_seq_one_letter_code
_entity_poly.pdbx_strand_id
1 'polypeptide(L)'
;FLRRQTAAWKARHVARWVAISTPLGGSAQLARLFATGDSEGLPVSPSLVRDEQRSYESNHWLYPAAYAGSPWLNFPLVRTDAANYTVADTAAFLQALRV
;
A
#
# COMPACT_ATOMS: atom_id res chain seq x y z
N PHE A 1 9.97 -14.16 -2.90
CA PHE A 1 10.87 -15.19 -3.46
C PHE A 1 11.79 -15.81 -2.41
N LEU A 2 12.78 -15.09 -1.85
CA LEU A 2 13.82 -15.66 -0.95
C LEU A 2 13.29 -16.41 0.28
N ARG A 3 12.13 -15.99 0.81
CA ARG A 3 11.42 -16.69 1.91
C ARG A 3 11.04 -18.14 1.59
N ARG A 4 10.92 -18.51 0.31
CA ARG A 4 10.56 -19.87 -0.14
C ARG A 4 11.79 -20.74 -0.43
N GLN A 5 12.99 -20.21 -0.28
CA GLN A 5 14.25 -20.92 -0.57
C GLN A 5 14.87 -21.47 0.71
N THR A 6 15.51 -22.65 0.61
CA THR A 6 16.24 -23.26 1.74
C THR A 6 17.44 -22.40 2.14
N ALA A 7 17.91 -22.58 3.37
CA ALA A 7 19.12 -21.90 3.85
C ALA A 7 20.35 -22.25 2.99
N ALA A 8 20.53 -23.52 2.63
CA ALA A 8 21.64 -23.98 1.79
C ALA A 8 21.61 -23.35 0.39
N TRP A 9 20.43 -23.23 -0.24
CA TRP A 9 20.31 -22.58 -1.54
C TRP A 9 20.71 -21.10 -1.47
N LYS A 10 20.24 -20.37 -0.44
CA LYS A 10 20.59 -18.96 -0.25
C LYS A 10 22.09 -18.77 0.00
N ALA A 11 22.69 -19.62 0.84
CA ALA A 11 24.12 -19.57 1.11
C ALA A 11 24.96 -19.80 -0.16
N ARG A 12 24.50 -20.66 -1.07
CA ARG A 12 25.19 -20.94 -2.35
C ARG A 12 25.00 -19.85 -3.40
N HIS A 13 23.82 -19.24 -3.47
CA HIS A 13 23.42 -18.42 -4.63
C HIS A 13 23.21 -16.94 -4.34
N VAL A 14 23.14 -16.52 -3.08
CA VAL A 14 22.88 -15.12 -2.70
C VAL A 14 24.09 -14.54 -2.01
N ALA A 15 24.86 -13.73 -2.72
CA ALA A 15 25.99 -13.02 -2.14
C ALA A 15 25.54 -11.92 -1.16
N ARG A 16 24.62 -11.06 -1.60
CA ARG A 16 24.05 -9.95 -0.82
C ARG A 16 22.63 -9.63 -1.29
N TRP A 17 21.83 -9.07 -0.39
CA TRP A 17 20.55 -8.45 -0.72
C TRP A 17 20.56 -7.01 -0.21
N VAL A 18 20.42 -6.05 -1.13
CA VAL A 18 20.38 -4.62 -0.82
C VAL A 18 18.97 -4.12 -1.08
N ALA A 19 18.24 -3.80 -0.02
CA ALA A 19 16.90 -3.26 -0.11
C ALA A 19 16.97 -1.73 -0.19
N ILE A 20 16.44 -1.14 -1.26
CA ILE A 20 16.37 0.31 -1.43
C ILE A 20 14.89 0.72 -1.35
N SER A 21 14.57 1.57 -0.37
CA SER A 21 13.24 2.16 -0.18
C SER A 21 12.07 1.17 -0.27
N THR A 22 12.27 -0.07 0.21
CA THR A 22 11.26 -1.13 0.07
C THR A 22 10.10 -0.88 1.04
N PRO A 23 8.84 -0.80 0.56
CA PRO A 23 7.67 -0.55 1.40
C PRO A 23 7.26 -1.83 2.16
N LEU A 24 8.11 -2.31 3.08
CA LEU A 24 7.93 -3.58 3.79
C LEU A 24 6.63 -3.65 4.60
N GLY A 25 6.15 -2.50 5.09
CA GLY A 25 4.87 -2.37 5.79
C GLY A 25 3.74 -1.81 4.93
N GLY A 26 3.97 -1.59 3.64
CA GLY A 26 3.06 -0.87 2.74
C GLY A 26 3.35 0.63 2.63
N SER A 27 2.50 1.36 1.90
CA SER A 27 2.65 2.80 1.61
C SER A 27 1.36 3.59 1.83
N ALA A 28 1.41 4.66 2.63
CA ALA A 28 0.28 5.56 2.85
C ALA A 28 -0.17 6.30 1.57
N GLN A 29 0.70 6.44 0.55
CA GLN A 29 0.32 7.02 -0.75
C GLN A 29 -0.86 6.28 -1.39
N LEU A 30 -1.00 4.98 -1.10
CA LEU A 30 -2.09 4.17 -1.66
C LEU A 30 -3.46 4.58 -1.12
N ALA A 31 -3.53 5.19 0.05
CA ALA A 31 -4.77 5.79 0.54
C ALA A 31 -5.23 6.97 -0.34
N ARG A 32 -4.29 7.83 -0.76
CA ARG A 32 -4.56 8.90 -1.73
C ARG A 32 -4.94 8.33 -3.09
N LEU A 33 -4.16 7.39 -3.60
CA LEU A 33 -4.39 6.74 -4.90
C LEU A 33 -5.79 6.11 -4.95
N PHE A 34 -6.22 5.39 -3.92
CA PHE A 34 -7.57 4.83 -3.90
C PHE A 34 -8.65 5.89 -3.80
N ALA A 35 -8.45 6.97 -3.05
CA ALA A 35 -9.44 8.03 -2.90
C ALA A 35 -9.62 8.87 -4.18
N THR A 36 -8.53 9.42 -4.70
CA THR A 36 -8.54 10.45 -5.76
C THR A 36 -7.94 9.99 -7.08
N GLY A 37 -7.22 8.87 -7.09
CA GLY A 37 -6.22 8.57 -8.10
C GLY A 37 -4.92 9.33 -7.83
N ASP A 38 -3.87 8.95 -8.56
CA ASP A 38 -2.57 9.61 -8.53
C ASP A 38 -2.06 9.82 -9.97
N SER A 39 -1.84 11.07 -10.39
CA SER A 39 -1.29 11.34 -11.72
C SER A 39 0.23 11.15 -11.80
N GLU A 40 0.88 10.85 -10.68
CA GLU A 40 2.34 10.66 -10.58
C GLU A 40 3.12 11.87 -11.15
N GLY A 41 2.55 13.06 -11.00
CA GLY A 41 3.12 14.33 -11.48
C GLY A 41 2.82 14.66 -12.95
N LEU A 42 2.06 13.83 -13.67
CA LEU A 42 1.63 14.12 -15.03
C LEU A 42 0.50 15.17 -15.06
N PRO A 43 0.42 16.01 -16.12
CA PRO A 43 -0.58 17.08 -16.25
C PRO A 43 -1.95 16.54 -16.70
N VAL A 44 -2.46 15.53 -15.99
CA VAL A 44 -3.77 14.91 -16.21
C VAL A 44 -4.53 14.83 -14.89
N SER A 45 -5.85 14.84 -14.94
CA SER A 45 -6.66 14.68 -13.73
C SER A 45 -6.41 13.29 -13.12
N PRO A 46 -6.06 13.18 -11.83
CA PRO A 46 -5.88 11.89 -11.15
C PRO A 46 -7.13 10.99 -11.22
N SER A 47 -8.32 11.60 -11.29
CA SER A 47 -9.58 10.85 -11.41
C SER A 47 -9.68 10.02 -12.69
N LEU A 48 -8.97 10.41 -13.77
CA LEU A 48 -8.99 9.69 -15.05
C LEU A 48 -8.30 8.33 -14.97
N VAL A 49 -7.31 8.19 -14.08
CA VAL A 49 -6.53 6.96 -13.90
C VAL A 49 -6.94 6.17 -12.67
N ARG A 50 -7.84 6.73 -11.84
CA ARG A 50 -8.21 6.15 -10.54
C ARG A 50 -8.79 4.74 -10.65
N ASP A 51 -9.69 4.49 -11.59
CA ASP A 51 -10.37 3.19 -11.70
C ASP A 51 -9.40 2.10 -12.20
N GLU A 52 -8.53 2.46 -13.14
CA GLU A 52 -7.42 1.62 -13.58
C GLU A 52 -6.47 1.30 -12.41
N GLN A 53 -6.05 2.32 -11.64
CA GLN A 53 -5.20 2.13 -10.46
C GLN A 53 -5.86 1.29 -9.36
N ARG A 54 -7.19 1.36 -9.21
CA ARG A 54 -7.98 0.53 -8.27
C ARG A 54 -8.06 -0.92 -8.71
N SER A 55 -7.93 -1.20 -10.00
CA SER A 55 -7.94 -2.57 -10.54
C SER A 55 -6.68 -3.35 -10.20
N TYR A 56 -5.56 -2.67 -9.90
CA TYR A 56 -4.28 -3.32 -9.63
C TYR A 56 -4.25 -3.98 -8.26
N GLU A 57 -4.24 -5.31 -8.22
CA GLU A 57 -4.12 -6.09 -6.98
C GLU A 57 -2.81 -5.79 -6.25
N SER A 58 -1.76 -5.37 -6.96
CA SER A 58 -0.50 -4.92 -6.37
C SER A 58 -0.67 -3.68 -5.49
N ASN A 59 -1.57 -2.75 -5.83
CA ASN A 59 -1.89 -1.59 -5.00
C ASN A 59 -2.63 -2.01 -3.74
N HIS A 60 -3.52 -2.99 -3.82
CA HIS A 60 -4.16 -3.56 -2.64
C HIS A 60 -3.15 -4.28 -1.74
N TRP A 61 -2.22 -5.03 -2.33
CA TRP A 61 -1.16 -5.74 -1.61
C TRP A 61 -0.19 -4.81 -0.89
N LEU A 62 0.07 -3.63 -1.44
CA LEU A 62 0.98 -2.63 -0.86
C LEU A 62 0.28 -1.65 0.07
N TYR A 63 -1.05 -1.72 0.23
CA TYR A 63 -1.77 -0.88 1.18
C TYR A 63 -1.21 -1.12 2.60
N PRO A 64 -1.14 -0.09 3.47
CA PRO A 64 -0.69 -0.26 4.84
C PRO A 64 -1.39 -1.43 5.53
N ALA A 65 -0.62 -2.30 6.18
CA ALA A 65 -1.15 -3.51 6.80
C ALA A 65 -1.07 -3.45 8.33
N ALA A 66 -2.10 -3.99 8.99
CA ALA A 66 -2.13 -4.17 10.43
C ALA A 66 -1.42 -5.47 10.81
N TYR A 67 -0.21 -5.36 11.37
CA TYR A 67 0.53 -6.47 11.96
C TYR A 67 1.16 -6.03 13.28
N ALA A 68 1.56 -7.00 14.12
CA ALA A 68 2.18 -6.69 15.41
C ALA A 68 3.46 -5.84 15.22
N GLY A 69 3.49 -4.65 15.82
CA GLY A 69 4.57 -3.69 15.64
C GLY A 69 4.52 -2.87 14.34
N SER A 70 3.41 -2.92 13.59
CA SER A 70 3.21 -2.09 12.40
C SER A 70 3.18 -0.60 12.78
N PRO A 71 3.90 0.27 12.04
CA PRO A 71 3.88 1.71 12.30
C PRO A 71 2.52 2.35 12.02
N TRP A 72 1.61 1.63 11.34
CA TRP A 72 0.32 2.14 10.89
C TRP A 72 -0.80 2.03 11.93
N LEU A 73 -0.63 1.23 13.00
CA LEU A 73 -1.73 0.87 13.91
C LEU A 73 -2.45 2.07 14.54
N ASN A 74 -1.71 3.14 14.82
CA ASN A 74 -2.25 4.35 15.45
C ASN A 74 -2.20 5.57 14.52
N PHE A 75 -1.94 5.36 13.22
CA PHE A 75 -1.81 6.43 12.24
C PHE A 75 -3.10 6.54 11.42
N PRO A 76 -3.80 7.69 11.46
CA PRO A 76 -4.95 7.92 10.59
C PRO A 76 -4.45 8.14 9.15
N LEU A 77 -4.65 7.14 8.30
CA LEU A 77 -4.24 7.14 6.90
C LEU A 77 -5.05 8.12 6.07
N VAL A 78 -6.34 8.26 6.37
CA VAL A 78 -7.25 9.21 5.73
C VAL A 78 -8.00 9.96 6.82
N ARG A 79 -8.13 11.27 6.64
CA ARG A 79 -8.96 12.14 7.49
C ARG A 79 -9.94 12.89 6.61
N THR A 80 -11.21 12.90 7.02
CA THR A 80 -12.28 13.70 6.43
C THR A 80 -13.00 14.44 7.55
N ASP A 81 -13.92 15.33 7.20
CA ASP A 81 -14.74 16.03 8.20
C ASP A 81 -15.70 15.08 8.95
N ALA A 82 -16.02 13.92 8.35
CA ALA A 82 -16.95 12.96 8.91
C ALA A 82 -16.27 11.81 9.67
N ALA A 83 -15.07 11.41 9.26
CA ALA A 83 -14.39 10.23 9.80
C ALA A 83 -12.87 10.24 9.59
N ASN A 84 -12.18 9.52 10.46
CA ASN A 84 -10.77 9.17 10.30
C ASN A 84 -10.68 7.66 10.03
N TYR A 85 -9.96 7.28 8.98
CA TYR A 85 -9.72 5.89 8.64
C TYR A 85 -8.28 5.52 8.99
N THR A 86 -8.13 4.52 9.86
CA THR A 86 -6.86 3.89 10.17
C THR A 86 -6.67 2.63 9.32
N VAL A 87 -5.56 1.93 9.52
CA VAL A 87 -5.34 0.63 8.89
C VAL A 87 -6.38 -0.42 9.30
N ALA A 88 -6.95 -0.31 10.50
CA ALA A 88 -8.02 -1.20 10.95
C ALA A 88 -9.33 -0.98 10.17
N ASP A 89 -9.51 0.22 9.61
CA ASP A 89 -10.74 0.64 8.92
C ASP A 89 -10.66 0.44 7.40
N THR A 90 -9.66 -0.31 6.90
CA THR A 90 -9.41 -0.48 5.46
C THR A 90 -10.66 -0.93 4.69
N ALA A 91 -11.42 -1.89 5.23
CA ALA A 91 -12.66 -2.34 4.58
C ALA A 91 -13.73 -1.25 4.53
N ALA A 92 -13.94 -0.52 5.64
CA ALA A 92 -14.90 0.57 5.72
C ALA A 92 -14.50 1.74 4.79
N PHE A 93 -13.21 2.05 4.71
CA PHE A 93 -12.67 3.02 3.77
C PHE A 93 -12.95 2.63 2.32
N LEU A 94 -12.59 1.41 1.91
CA LEU A 94 -12.83 0.93 0.54
C LEU A 94 -14.32 0.88 0.19
N GLN A 95 -15.19 0.60 1.16
CA GLN A 95 -16.64 0.64 0.96
C GLN A 95 -17.15 2.07 0.78
N ALA A 96 -16.65 3.03 1.56
CA ALA A 96 -17.01 4.45 1.43
C ALA A 96 -16.56 5.08 0.09
N LEU A 97 -15.61 4.45 -0.60
CA LEU A 97 -15.13 4.87 -1.92
C LEU A 97 -15.97 4.37 -3.10
N ARG A 98 -16.90 3.43 -2.86
CA ARG A 98 -17.85 2.95 -3.87
C ARG A 98 -19.00 3.94 -3.95
N VAL A 99 -19.04 4.71 -5.04
CA VAL A 99 -20.20 5.50 -5.47
C VAL A 99 -21.01 4.65 -6.44
#